data_AF-A0A643BX98-F1
#
_entry.id   AF-A0A643BX98-F1
#
_cell.length_a   1.000
_cell.length_b   1.000
_cell.length_c   1.000
_cell.angle_alpha   90.00
_cell.angle_beta   90.00
_cell.angle_gamma   90.00
#
_symmetry.space_group_name_H-M   'P 1'
#
loop_
_entity.id
_entity.type
_entity.pdbx_description
1 polymer ?
#
loop_
_entity_poly.entity_id
_entity_poly.type
_entity_poly.pdbx_seq_one_letter_code
_entity_poly.pdbx_strand_id
1 'polypeptide(L)'
;MDWFHCNRCFRKDGAHFFVTSCGHIFCKKCVTLEKCAVCGTACKYLALSDNLKPQEKMYFKSPVDTALQYFSHISQVWSFQKKQTDLLIAFYKHRITKLEAAMQEAQQTLTNQDK
;
A
#
# COMPACT_ATOMS: atom_id res chain seq x y z
N MET A 1 -11.18 16.10 5.40
CA MET A 1 -10.75 15.12 6.42
C MET A 1 -11.74 15.22 7.55
N ASP A 2 -12.85 14.51 7.42
CA ASP A 2 -14.07 14.92 8.12
C ASP A 2 -14.15 14.33 9.54
N TRP A 3 -13.21 13.44 9.87
CA TRP A 3 -13.03 12.85 11.19
C TRP A 3 -12.21 13.74 12.15
N PHE A 4 -11.45 14.71 11.64
CA PHE A 4 -10.49 15.48 12.42
C PHE A 4 -11.15 16.64 13.18
N HIS A 5 -11.07 16.65 14.51
CA HIS A 5 -11.69 17.66 15.38
C HIS A 5 -11.01 17.72 16.76
N CYS A 6 -11.29 18.77 17.53
CA CYS A 6 -10.85 18.85 18.92
C CYS A 6 -11.69 17.93 19.81
N ASN A 7 -11.10 17.00 20.56
CA ASN A 7 -11.82 16.11 21.45
C ASN A 7 -12.36 16.77 22.74
N ARG A 8 -12.12 18.07 22.93
CA ARG A 8 -12.70 18.85 24.04
C ARG A 8 -13.89 19.69 23.62
N CYS A 9 -13.78 20.45 22.53
CA CYS A 9 -14.81 21.38 22.09
C CYS A 9 -15.54 20.96 20.81
N PHE A 10 -15.16 19.82 20.22
CA PHE A 10 -15.74 19.21 19.01
C PHE A 10 -15.73 20.08 17.74
N ARG A 11 -15.07 21.24 17.82
CA ARG A 11 -14.84 22.14 16.70
C ARG A 11 -13.77 21.62 15.75
N LYS A 12 -14.03 21.81 14.45
CA LYS A 12 -13.10 21.50 13.35
C LYS A 12 -12.34 22.74 12.88
N ASP A 13 -12.91 23.92 13.13
CA ASP A 13 -12.31 25.23 12.90
C ASP A 13 -11.19 25.46 13.92
N GLY A 14 -9.96 25.24 13.47
CA GLY A 14 -8.78 25.49 14.27
C GLY A 14 -7.54 25.49 13.39
N ALA A 15 -6.79 26.59 13.40
CA ALA A 15 -5.39 26.54 13.02
C ALA A 15 -4.62 25.93 14.20
N HIS A 16 -3.79 24.92 13.91
CA HIS A 16 -2.90 24.26 14.87
C HIS A 16 -3.61 23.36 15.90
N PHE A 17 -3.45 22.06 15.68
CA PHE A 17 -3.88 21.01 16.58
C PHE A 17 -2.68 20.31 17.23
N PHE A 18 -2.93 19.64 18.34
CA PHE A 18 -1.95 18.87 19.08
C PHE A 18 -2.52 17.48 19.32
N VAL A 19 -1.70 16.44 19.15
CA VAL A 19 -2.05 15.08 19.55
C VAL A 19 -1.28 14.71 20.81
N THR A 20 -1.96 14.05 21.74
CA THR A 20 -1.35 13.51 22.95
C THR A 20 -0.81 12.10 22.72
N SER A 21 0.11 11.65 23.56
CA SER A 21 0.58 10.26 23.57
C SER A 21 -0.53 9.22 23.82
N CYS A 22 -1.68 9.62 24.40
CA CYS A 22 -2.86 8.78 24.53
C CYS A 22 -3.83 8.85 23.33
N GLY A 23 -3.49 9.59 22.28
CA GLY A 23 -4.25 9.67 21.03
C GLY A 23 -5.32 10.76 20.96
N HIS A 24 -5.59 11.49 22.03
CA HIS A 24 -6.55 12.61 21.99
C HIS A 24 -5.97 13.85 21.31
N ILE A 25 -6.79 14.50 20.50
CA ILE A 25 -6.49 15.65 19.67
C ILE A 25 -7.13 16.91 20.26
N PHE A 26 -6.35 17.99 20.38
CA PHE A 26 -6.81 19.27 20.94
C PHE A 26 -6.46 20.44 20.02
N CYS A 27 -7.37 21.40 19.88
CA CYS A 27 -7.02 22.68 19.27
C CYS A 27 -6.15 23.51 20.24
N LYS A 28 -5.44 24.51 19.73
CA LYS A 28 -4.60 25.42 20.52
C LYS A 28 -5.32 26.04 21.74
N LYS A 29 -6.64 26.25 21.68
CA LYS A 29 -7.42 26.83 22.80
C LYS A 29 -7.75 25.81 23.90
N CYS A 30 -7.71 24.52 23.61
CA CYS A 30 -8.12 23.45 24.53
C CYS A 30 -6.97 22.59 25.03
N VAL A 31 -5.76 22.75 24.48
CA VAL A 31 -4.58 22.02 24.91
C VAL A 31 -4.19 22.46 26.32
N THR A 32 -3.87 21.50 27.19
CA THR A 32 -3.40 21.75 28.57
C THR A 32 -2.11 20.96 28.77
N LEU A 33 -1.00 21.63 29.09
CA LEU A 33 0.34 21.04 28.91
C LEU A 33 0.68 19.87 29.86
N GLU A 34 -0.09 19.65 30.93
CA GLU A 34 0.27 18.68 31.97
C GLU A 34 -0.55 17.38 31.93
N LYS A 35 -1.84 17.45 31.60
CA LYS A 35 -2.76 16.30 31.64
C LYS A 35 -3.71 16.33 30.47
N CYS A 36 -4.06 15.17 29.93
CA CYS A 36 -5.06 15.07 28.89
C CYS A 36 -6.43 15.53 29.43
N ALA A 37 -7.07 16.48 28.75
CA ALA A 37 -8.38 17.01 29.16
C ALA A 37 -9.56 16.03 28.94
N VAL A 38 -9.30 14.83 28.40
CA VAL A 38 -10.28 13.76 28.18
C VAL A 38 -10.07 12.61 29.17
N CYS A 39 -8.87 12.03 29.22
CA CYS A 39 -8.60 10.88 30.10
C CYS A 39 -7.85 11.21 31.40
N GLY A 40 -7.37 12.44 31.59
CA GLY A 40 -6.68 12.88 32.81
C GLY A 40 -5.21 12.43 32.94
N THR A 41 -4.72 11.56 32.05
CA THR A 41 -3.34 11.03 32.09
C THR A 41 -2.31 12.10 31.72
N ALA A 42 -1.16 12.10 32.38
CA ALA A 42 0.00 12.89 31.96
C ALA A 42 0.46 12.44 30.56
N CYS A 43 0.50 13.37 29.61
CA CYS A 43 0.75 13.05 28.20
C CYS A 43 1.82 13.95 27.61
N LYS A 44 2.61 13.38 26.70
CA LYS A 44 3.41 14.21 25.79
C LYS A 44 2.47 14.79 24.72
N TYR A 45 2.75 16.02 24.32
CA TYR A 45 1.99 16.74 23.29
C TYR A 45 2.87 16.91 22.06
N LEU A 46 2.32 16.56 20.90
CA LEU A 46 2.96 16.74 19.60
C LEU A 46 2.10 17.68 18.76
N ALA A 47 2.71 18.78 18.30
CA ALA A 47 2.04 19.72 17.41
C ALA A 47 1.84 19.08 16.03
N LEU A 48 0.59 19.01 15.58
CA LEU A 48 0.23 18.55 14.25
C LEU A 48 0.52 19.68 13.26
N SER A 49 1.59 19.50 12.51
CA SER A 49 2.11 20.47 11.54
C SER A 49 2.72 19.74 10.34
N ASP A 50 3.06 20.48 9.30
CA ASP A 50 3.74 19.94 8.13
C ASP A 50 5.14 19.39 8.44
N ASN A 51 5.67 19.58 9.66
CA ASN A 51 6.99 19.10 10.08
C ASN A 51 6.95 17.76 10.83
N LEU A 52 5.80 17.09 10.93
CA LEU A 52 5.71 15.75 11.51
C LEU A 52 6.60 14.75 10.77
N LYS A 53 7.17 13.78 11.49
CA LYS A 53 7.96 12.71 10.86
C LYS A 53 7.04 11.87 9.96
N PRO A 54 7.56 11.26 8.87
CA PRO A 54 6.74 10.46 7.96
C PRO A 54 5.91 9.37 8.65
N GLN A 55 6.47 8.73 9.69
CA GLN A 55 5.81 7.69 10.50
C GLN A 55 4.63 8.24 11.33
N GLU A 56 4.66 9.51 11.72
CA GLU A 56 3.58 10.14 12.47
C GLU A 56 2.51 10.68 11.51
N LYS A 57 2.94 11.24 10.37
CA LYS A 57 2.03 11.75 9.32
C LYS A 57 1.10 10.67 8.76
N MET A 58 1.51 9.40 8.73
CA MET A 58 0.70 8.34 8.12
C MET A 58 -0.67 8.18 8.77
N TYR A 59 -0.79 8.46 10.08
CA TYR A 59 -2.06 8.37 10.82
C TYR A 59 -3.04 9.50 10.46
N PHE A 60 -2.55 10.54 9.81
CA PHE A 60 -3.32 11.71 9.37
C PHE A 60 -3.44 11.77 7.84
N LYS A 61 -3.16 10.67 7.13
CA LYS A 61 -3.41 10.54 5.69
C LYS A 61 -4.78 9.94 5.42
N SER A 62 -5.33 10.24 4.24
CA SER A 62 -6.59 9.62 3.80
C SER A 62 -6.42 8.10 3.75
N PRO A 63 -7.35 7.31 4.30
CA PRO A 63 -7.34 5.86 4.13
C PRO A 63 -7.34 5.45 2.66
N VAL A 64 -8.07 6.20 1.81
CA VAL A 64 -8.13 5.97 0.36
C VAL A 64 -6.76 6.22 -0.28
N ASP A 65 -6.12 7.36 0.00
CA ASP A 65 -4.82 7.68 -0.59
C ASP A 65 -3.75 6.69 -0.12
N THR A 66 -3.82 6.28 1.15
CA THR A 66 -2.94 5.27 1.73
C THR A 66 -3.12 3.93 1.01
N ALA A 67 -4.35 3.48 0.80
CA ALA A 67 -4.65 2.25 0.08
C ALA A 67 -4.13 2.31 -1.37
N LEU A 68 -4.41 3.41 -2.08
CA LEU A 68 -3.94 3.63 -3.46
C LEU A 68 -2.41 3.56 -3.56
N GLN A 69 -1.70 4.15 -2.60
CA GLN A 69 -0.24 4.09 -2.55
C GLN A 69 0.25 2.63 -2.47
N TYR A 70 -0.29 1.83 -1.54
CA TYR A 70 0.12 0.43 -1.41
C TYR A 70 -0.29 -0.43 -2.60
N PHE A 71 -1.51 -0.26 -3.11
CA PHE A 71 -1.99 -0.99 -4.28
C PHE A 71 -1.15 -0.70 -5.53
N SER A 72 -0.68 0.53 -5.70
CA SER A 72 0.24 0.88 -6.80
C SER A 72 1.52 0.06 -6.73
N HIS A 73 2.17 -0.02 -5.57
CA HIS A 73 3.37 -0.83 -5.37
C HIS A 73 3.12 -2.33 -5.62
N ILE A 74 2.02 -2.87 -5.08
CA ILE A 74 1.65 -4.28 -5.28
C ILE A 74 1.42 -4.56 -6.77
N SER A 75 0.73 -3.66 -7.47
CA SER A 75 0.44 -3.80 -8.90
C SER A 75 1.71 -3.77 -9.76
N GLN A 76 2.71 -2.97 -9.39
CA GLN A 76 4.00 -2.95 -10.05
C GLN A 76 4.75 -4.28 -9.89
N VAL A 77 4.82 -4.79 -8.65
CA VAL A 77 5.44 -6.11 -8.36
C VAL A 77 4.74 -7.21 -9.14
N TRP A 78 3.41 -7.24 -9.10
CA TRP A 78 2.60 -8.20 -9.83
C TRP A 78 2.85 -8.15 -11.34
N SER A 79 2.89 -6.96 -11.92
CA SER A 79 3.12 -6.77 -13.35
C SER A 79 4.47 -7.33 -13.79
N PHE A 80 5.51 -7.13 -12.98
CA PHE A 80 6.82 -7.71 -13.23
C PHE A 80 6.79 -9.24 -13.18
N GLN A 81 6.21 -9.82 -12.12
CA GLN A 81 6.10 -11.27 -11.95
C GLN A 81 5.29 -11.92 -13.07
N LYS A 82 4.19 -11.28 -13.49
CA LYS A 82 3.38 -11.73 -14.63
C LYS A 82 4.21 -11.76 -15.92
N LYS A 83 4.97 -10.70 -16.20
CA LYS A 83 5.87 -10.67 -17.37
C LYS A 83 6.89 -11.81 -17.36
N GLN A 84 7.47 -12.14 -16.21
CA GLN A 84 8.39 -13.29 -16.09
C GLN A 84 7.67 -14.62 -16.39
N THR A 85 6.45 -14.76 -15.89
CA THR A 85 5.62 -15.94 -16.15
C THR A 85 5.28 -16.07 -17.64
N ASP A 86 4.94 -14.96 -18.30
CA ASP A 86 4.64 -14.94 -19.74
C ASP A 86 5.86 -15.35 -20.59
N LEU A 87 7.06 -14.90 -20.21
CA LEU A 87 8.31 -15.31 -20.87
C LEU A 87 8.57 -16.82 -20.72
N LEU A 88 8.33 -17.37 -19.53
CA LEU A 88 8.47 -18.80 -19.27
C LEU A 88 7.48 -19.63 -20.10
N ILE A 89 6.22 -19.19 -20.15
CA ILE A 89 5.17 -19.83 -20.96
C ILE A 89 5.56 -19.78 -22.45
N ALA A 90 6.05 -18.64 -22.94
CA ALA A 90 6.48 -18.50 -24.33
C ALA A 90 7.65 -19.46 -24.68
N PHE A 91 8.63 -19.59 -23.77
CA PHE A 91 9.74 -20.54 -23.93
C PHE A 91 9.25 -21.99 -24.05
N TYR A 92 8.35 -22.43 -23.16
CA TYR A 92 7.84 -23.80 -23.21
C TYR A 92 6.93 -24.05 -24.41
N LYS A 93 6.09 -23.10 -24.80
CA LYS A 93 5.29 -23.20 -26.03
C LYS A 93 6.16 -23.42 -27.26
N HIS A 94 7.22 -22.62 -27.40
CA HIS A 94 8.18 -22.77 -28.50
C HIS A 94 8.86 -24.14 -28.53
N ARG A 95 9.26 -24.64 -27.36
CA ARG A 95 9.86 -25.98 -27.24
C ARG A 95 8.89 -27.10 -27.62
N ILE A 96 7.64 -27.01 -27.17
CA ILE A 96 6.60 -27.99 -27.50
C ILE A 96 6.39 -28.04 -29.01
N THR A 97 6.21 -26.89 -29.67
CA THR A 97 6.02 -26.82 -31.13
C THR A 97 7.19 -27.44 -31.90
N LYS A 98 8.44 -27.21 -31.47
CA LYS A 98 9.61 -27.85 -32.09
C LYS A 98 9.63 -29.37 -31.92
N LEU A 99 9.25 -29.86 -30.74
CA LEU A 99 9.18 -31.29 -30.47
C LEU A 99 8.07 -31.96 -31.28
N GLU A 100 6.91 -31.31 -31.40
CA GLU A 100 5.79 -31.79 -32.22
C GLU A 100 6.19 -31.91 -33.69
N ALA A 101 6.88 -30.90 -34.25
CA ALA A 101 7.38 -30.94 -35.62
C ALA A 101 8.38 -32.09 -35.85
N ALA A 102 9.37 -32.25 -34.96
CA ALA A 102 10.35 -33.33 -35.05
C ALA A 102 9.70 -34.72 -34.94
N MET A 103 8.67 -34.87 -34.10
CA MET A 103 7.90 -36.12 -34.02
C MET A 103 7.15 -36.43 -35.32
N GLN A 104 6.54 -35.42 -35.95
CA GLN A 104 5.84 -35.59 -37.23
C GLN A 104 6.81 -35.99 -38.34
N GLU A 105 7.98 -35.36 -38.42
CA GLU A 105 9.03 -35.70 -39.39
C GLU A 105 9.54 -37.14 -39.19
N ALA A 106 9.78 -37.55 -37.95
CA ALA A 106 10.19 -38.92 -37.63
C ALA A 106 9.11 -39.94 -38.02
N GLN A 107 7.84 -39.65 -37.75
CA GLN A 107 6.72 -40.53 -38.10
C GLN A 107 6.55 -40.66 -39.63
N GLN A 108 6.72 -39.57 -40.39
CA GLN A 108 6.71 -39.59 -41.86
C GLN A 108 7.89 -40.41 -42.41
N THR A 109 9.06 -40.29 -41.81
CA THR A 109 10.25 -41.06 -42.23
C THR A 109 10.05 -42.55 -42.04
N LEU A 110 9.51 -42.98 -40.89
CA LEU A 110 9.20 -44.39 -40.61
C LEU A 110 8.16 -44.95 -41.60
N THR A 111 7.06 -44.22 -41.79
CA THR A 111 6.00 -44.64 -42.73
C THR A 111 6.43 -44.68 -44.20
N ASN A 112 7.47 -43.94 -44.58
CA ASN A 112 8.06 -44.00 -45.91
C ASN A 112 9.12 -45.11 -46.07
N GLN A 113 9.74 -45.59 -44.98
CA GLN A 113 10.68 -46.71 -45.01
C GLN A 113 9.98 -48.08 -45.06
N ASP A 114 8.74 -48.15 -44.58
CA ASP A 114 7.90 -49.37 -44.60
C ASP A 114 7.10 -49.56 -45.91
N LYS A 115 7.29 -48.70 -46.92
CA LYS A 115 6.67 -48.77 -48.25
C LYS A 115 7.68 -49.11 -49.33
#